data_AF-A0A2S4L7U3-F1
#
_entry.id   AF-A0A2S4L7U3-F1
#
_cell.length_a   1.000
_cell.length_b   1.000
_cell.length_c   1.000
_cell.angle_alpha   90.00
_cell.angle_beta   90.00
_cell.angle_gamma   90.00
#
_symmetry.space_group_name_H-M   'P 1'
#
loop_
_entity.id
_entity.type
_entity.pdbx_description
1 polymer ?
#
loop_
_entity_poly.entity_id
_entity_poly.type
_entity_poly.pdbx_seq_one_letter_code
_entity_poly.pdbx_strand_id
1 'polypeptide(L)' 'MFTVRPATAADAPLLPQVERSAGQTFKQIPALAWLANDDGQSEQRHLELIHGGSRGWQYLVS' A
#
# COMPACT_ATOMS: atom_id res chain seq x y z
N MET A 1 9.78 18.37 6.34
CA MET A 1 8.68 17.91 7.22
C MET A 1 7.72 17.12 6.35
N PHE A 2 7.24 15.97 6.79
CA PHE A 2 6.30 15.13 6.03
C PHE A 2 4.96 15.11 6.75
N THR A 3 3.86 15.14 5.99
CA THR A 3 2.49 15.07 6.53
C THR A 3 1.80 13.82 5.99
N VAL A 4 1.14 13.10 6.89
CA VAL A 4 0.28 11.96 6.54
C VAL A 4 -1.15 12.47 6.39
N ARG A 5 -1.80 12.13 5.28
CA ARG A 5 -3.20 12.45 4.98
C ARG A 5 -3.89 11.25 4.35
N PRO A 6 -5.23 11.16 4.38
CA PRO A 6 -5.95 10.20 3.57
C PRO A 6 -5.55 10.29 2.09
N ALA A 7 -5.40 9.12 1.45
CA ALA A 7 -5.16 9.03 0.03
C ALA A 7 -6.42 9.44 -0.76
N THR A 8 -6.20 10.08 -1.89
CA THR A 8 -7.23 10.50 -2.85
C THR A 8 -7.04 9.74 -4.15
N ALA A 9 -8.04 9.72 -5.03
CA ALA A 9 -7.94 9.02 -6.31
C ALA A 9 -6.75 9.51 -7.17
N ALA A 10 -6.37 10.78 -7.05
CA ALA A 10 -5.21 11.36 -7.73
C ALA A 10 -3.87 10.75 -7.27
N ASP A 11 -3.82 10.14 -6.09
CA ASP A 11 -2.61 9.51 -5.57
C ASP A 11 -2.42 8.08 -6.12
N ALA A 12 -3.50 7.42 -6.58
CA ALA A 12 -3.49 6.01 -6.94
C ALA A 12 -2.46 5.61 -8.00
N PRO A 13 -2.20 6.40 -9.07
CA PRO A 13 -1.17 6.05 -10.05
C PRO A 13 0.25 6.01 -9.47
N LEU A 14 0.49 6.70 -8.34
CA LEU A 14 1.81 6.78 -7.69
C LEU A 14 2.04 5.65 -6.69
N LEU A 15 0.97 5.10 -6.10
CA LEU A 15 1.06 4.12 -5.01
C LEU A 15 1.81 2.83 -5.41
N PRO A 16 1.63 2.24 -6.61
CA PRO A 16 2.40 1.06 -7.01
C PRO A 16 3.92 1.31 -7.06
N GLN A 17 4.36 2.53 -7.37
CA GLN A 17 5.80 2.85 -7.34
C GLN A 17 6.32 2.99 -5.91
N VAL A 18 5.51 3.57 -5.01
CA VAL A 18 5.84 3.67 -3.59
C VAL A 18 5.99 2.28 -2.97
N GLU A 19 5.05 1.36 -3.23
CA GLU A 19 5.13 -0.01 -2.74
C GLU A 19 6.37 -0.74 -3.27
N ARG A 20 6.66 -0.63 -4.56
CA ARG A 20 7.88 -1.22 -5.15
C ARG A 20 9.15 -0.67 -4.51
N SER A 21 9.22 0.64 -4.29
CA SER A 21 10.37 1.26 -3.61
C SER A 21 10.53 0.71 -2.19
N ALA A 22 9.43 0.60 -1.43
CA ALA A 22 9.45 0.03 -0.09
C ALA A 22 9.88 -1.45 -0.09
N GLY A 23 9.37 -2.25 -1.04
CA GLY A 23 9.77 -3.65 -1.22
C GLY A 23 11.26 -3.80 -1.49
N GLN A 24 11.87 -2.95 -2.32
CA GLN A 24 13.32 -2.96 -2.55
C GLN A 24 14.11 -2.65 -1.28
N THR A 25 13.63 -1.71 -0.45
CA THR A 25 14.24 -1.42 0.86
C THR A 25 14.10 -2.60 1.81
N PHE A 26 12.93 -3.25 1.88
CA PHE A 26 12.72 -4.40 2.77
C PHE A 26 13.56 -5.62 2.39
N LYS A 27 13.86 -5.84 1.10
CA LYS A 27 14.79 -6.90 0.65
C LYS A 27 16.19 -6.76 1.26
N GLN A 28 16.60 -5.55 1.64
CA GLN A 28 17.91 -5.30 2.25
C GLN A 28 17.94 -5.65 3.74
N ILE A 29 16.79 -5.92 4.35
CA ILE A 29 16.66 -6.26 5.77
C ILE A 29 16.22 -7.73 5.86
N PRO A 30 17.10 -8.69 6.21
CA PRO A 30 16.79 -10.12 6.17
C PRO A 30 15.50 -10.51 6.91
N ALA A 31 15.22 -9.88 8.06
CA ALA A 31 14.01 -10.11 8.84
C ALA A 31 12.70 -9.64 8.16
N LEU A 32 12.80 -8.76 7.16
CA LEU A 32 11.67 -8.17 6.43
C LEU A 32 11.63 -8.60 4.96
N ALA A 33 12.63 -9.35 4.47
CA ALA A 33 12.70 -9.76 3.07
C ALA A 33 11.46 -10.54 2.62
N TRP A 34 10.81 -11.27 3.53
CA TRP A 34 9.56 -11.99 3.26
C TRP A 34 8.40 -11.07 2.83
N LEU A 35 8.39 -9.81 3.28
CA LEU A 35 7.36 -8.83 2.95
C LEU A 35 7.43 -8.36 1.50
N ALA A 36 8.61 -8.48 0.88
CA ALA A 36 8.88 -8.02 -0.48
C ALA A 36 8.74 -9.14 -1.53
N ASN A 37 8.08 -10.24 -1.18
CA ASN A 37 7.89 -11.41 -2.05
C ASN A 37 6.61 -11.31 -2.91
N ASP A 38 5.72 -10.35 -2.64
CA ASP A 38 4.54 -10.07 -3.46
C ASP A 38 4.82 -8.92 -4.44
N ASP A 39 4.12 -8.91 -5.57
CA ASP A 39 4.25 -7.90 -6.63
C ASP A 39 3.62 -6.54 -6.25
N GLY A 40 2.93 -6.49 -5.10
CA GLY A 40 2.21 -5.32 -4.62
C GLY A 40 0.84 -5.17 -5.28
N GLN A 41 0.15 -4.08 -4.96
CA GLN A 41 -1.19 -3.82 -5.49
C GLN A 41 -1.16 -3.02 -6.80
N SER A 42 -2.12 -3.31 -7.68
CA SER A 42 -2.31 -2.54 -8.91
C SER A 42 -2.93 -1.16 -8.62
N GLU A 43 -2.73 -0.20 -9.51
CA GLU A 43 -3.41 1.11 -9.46
C GLU A 43 -4.93 0.95 -9.31
N GLN A 44 -5.53 0.05 -10.09
CA GLN A 44 -6.96 -0.22 -10.03
C GLN A 44 -7.40 -0.70 -8.65
N ARG A 45 -6.61 -1.58 -8.03
CA ARG A 45 -6.88 -2.06 -6.68
C ARG A 45 -6.76 -0.95 -5.64
N HIS A 46 -5.78 -0.06 -5.80
CA HIS A 46 -5.67 1.12 -4.95
C HIS A 46 -6.88 2.05 -5.08
N LEU A 47 -7.34 2.31 -6.32
CA LEU A 47 -8.55 3.11 -6.57
C LEU A 47 -9.77 2.50 -5.88
N GLU A 48 -9.96 1.18 -5.99
CA GLU A 48 -11.04 0.48 -5.29
C GLU A 48 -10.99 0.68 -3.77
N LEU A 49 -9.80 0.59 -3.15
CA LEU A 49 -9.63 0.77 -1.71
C LEU A 49 -9.85 2.23 -1.28
N ILE A 50 -9.38 3.19 -2.06
CA ILE A 50 -9.59 4.62 -1.81
C ILE A 50 -11.08 4.96 -1.88
N HIS A 51 -11.80 4.44 -2.87
CA HIS A 51 -13.24 4.67 -3.02
C HIS A 51 -14.09 3.87 -2.03
N GLY A 52 -13.71 2.63 -1.72
CA GLY A 52 -14.42 1.76 -0.79
C GLY A 52 -14.31 2.21 0.67
N GLY A 53 -13.32 3.03 0.98
CA GLY A 53 -12.95 3.39 2.34
C GLY A 53 -12.51 2.15 3.15
N SER A 54 -12.08 2.37 4.39
CA SER A 54 -11.63 1.33 5.33
C SER A 54 -12.74 0.39 5.83
N ARG A 55 -13.79 0.11 5.03
CA ARG A 55 -14.86 -0.84 5.37
C ARG A 55 -14.35 -2.28 5.56
N GLY A 56 -13.17 -2.60 5.03
CA GLY A 56 -12.51 -3.90 5.23
C GLY A 56 -11.95 -4.14 6.63
N TRP A 57 -11.76 -3.11 7.46
CA TRP A 57 -11.26 -3.27 8.84
C TRP A 57 -12.36 -3.67 9.83
N GLN A 58 -13.64 -3.56 9.44
CA GLN A 58 -14.77 -3.88 10.31
C GLN A 58 -14.97 -5.39 10.52
N TYR A 59 -14.37 -6.24 9.68
CA TYR A 59 -14.44 -7.71 9.80
C TYR A 59 -13.25 -8.34 10.56
N LEU A 60 -12.26 -7.55 10.98
CA LEU A 60 -11.08 -8.04 11.72
C LEU A 60 -11.18 -7.80 13.24
N VAL A 61 -12.32 -7.30 13.72
CA VAL A 61 -12.58 -7.01 15.15
C VAL A 61 -13.96 -7.51 15.62
N SER A 62 -14.55 -8.51 14.95
CA SER A 62 -15.79 -9.19 15.40
C SER A 62 -15.50 -10.59 15.92
#